data_AF-A0A1Y2UN57-F1
#
_entry.id   AF-A0A1Y2UN57-F1
#
_cell.length_a   1.000
_cell.length_b   1.000
_cell.length_c   1.000
_cell.angle_alpha   90.00
_cell.angle_beta   90.00
_cell.angle_gamma   90.00
#
_symmetry.space_group_name_H-M   'P 1'
#
loop_
_entity.id
_entity.type
_entity.pdbx_description
1 polymer ?
#
loop_
_entity_poly.entity_id
_entity_poly.type
_entity_poly.pdbx_seq_one_letter_code
_entity_poly.pdbx_strand_id
1 'polypeptide(L)'
;SAYTSSSARKMKVHELVGMSGAVPPALDSPLTGDKLAEIRDLYDQVYAPGLEKFFETEWYTKPQGVSALLANTAINEMLAGFLQSMAKTDANDVAGMQYSANLEFRVVWDLTSLVYSSEYKVNIGEQLPPADDGSEARNRVAVFEALLSGDYLDQNPLHPPPPNADIRLHRIREFKFWYLLAEFLRIKDQPGLDMTRQRDYILGQMRELLDGRENRDVLYSLAVIRALAPNFPPDFESTLPPHLDESDPKNKLAVARKFIQDESQVTGGTTNVVRRFSELAVRAFIVPGSNIVRT
;
A
#
# COMPACT_ATOMS: atom_id res chain seq x y z
N SER A 1 -30.29 -0.40 25.41
CA SER A 1 -29.08 0.39 25.14
C SER A 1 -28.89 0.52 23.65
N ALA A 2 -29.02 1.74 23.13
CA ALA A 2 -28.91 2.03 21.71
C ALA A 2 -27.43 2.09 21.32
N TYR A 3 -26.96 1.09 20.57
CA TYR A 3 -25.76 1.26 19.75
C TYR A 3 -26.19 2.04 18.51
N THR A 4 -26.04 3.35 18.57
CA THR A 4 -25.98 4.18 17.37
C THR A 4 -24.80 3.68 16.54
N SER A 5 -25.08 2.92 15.48
CA SER A 5 -24.15 2.66 14.40
C SER A 5 -23.82 4.00 13.74
N SER A 6 -22.83 4.69 14.30
CA SER A 6 -22.05 5.66 13.54
C SER A 6 -21.36 4.85 12.46
N SER A 7 -21.89 4.89 11.24
CA SER A 7 -21.12 4.49 10.06
C SER A 7 -19.85 5.33 10.07
N ALA A 8 -18.74 4.76 10.55
CA ALA A 8 -17.46 5.44 10.53
C ALA A 8 -17.15 5.72 9.06
N ARG A 9 -16.99 7.01 8.73
CA ARG A 9 -16.58 7.44 7.40
C ARG A 9 -15.26 6.74 7.06
N LYS A 10 -15.21 6.08 5.89
CA LYS A 10 -13.97 5.51 5.35
C LYS A 10 -12.88 6.58 5.32
N MET A 11 -11.72 6.26 5.86
CA MET A 11 -10.54 7.10 5.90
C MET A 11 -9.73 6.95 4.62
N LYS A 12 -9.38 8.08 4.02
CA LYS A 12 -8.38 8.17 2.95
C LYS A 12 -6.98 7.93 3.51
N VAL A 13 -6.03 7.59 2.63
CA VAL A 13 -4.67 7.24 3.09
C VAL A 13 -4.00 8.37 3.87
N HIS A 14 -4.15 9.63 3.46
CA HIS A 14 -3.60 10.75 4.24
C HIS A 14 -4.20 10.85 5.66
N GLU A 15 -5.47 10.49 5.84
CA GLU A 15 -6.12 10.44 7.15
C GLU A 15 -5.54 9.27 7.97
N LEU A 16 -5.31 8.11 7.35
CA LEU A 16 -4.69 6.93 8.00
C LEU A 16 -3.24 7.21 8.45
N VAL A 17 -2.47 7.92 7.61
CA VAL A 17 -1.11 8.39 7.94
C VAL A 17 -1.16 9.33 9.14
N GLY A 18 -2.10 10.28 9.14
CA GLY A 18 -2.27 11.30 10.18
C GLY A 18 -2.81 10.78 11.53
N MET A 19 -3.25 9.53 11.62
CA MET A 19 -3.85 8.98 12.85
C MET A 19 -2.95 9.05 14.08
N SER A 20 -1.63 8.99 13.89
CA SER A 20 -0.67 9.08 15.01
C SER A 20 -0.51 10.51 15.55
N GLY A 21 -0.98 11.52 14.81
CA GLY A 21 -0.79 12.93 15.14
C GLY A 21 0.67 13.41 15.04
N ALA A 22 1.60 12.59 14.57
CA ALA A 22 3.01 12.96 14.46
C ALA A 22 3.19 13.98 13.32
N VAL A 23 3.61 15.19 13.69
CA VAL A 23 3.99 16.25 12.75
C VAL A 23 5.52 16.35 12.76
N PRO A 24 6.18 16.49 11.59
CA PRO A 24 7.62 16.72 11.54
C PRO A 24 8.03 17.90 12.44
N PRO A 25 9.18 17.82 13.12
CA PRO A 25 9.66 18.93 13.92
C PRO A 25 9.97 20.13 13.01
N ALA A 26 9.89 21.34 13.57
CA ALA A 26 10.44 22.51 12.89
C ALA A 26 11.93 22.30 12.64
N LEU A 27 12.40 22.65 11.44
CA LEU A 27 13.80 22.52 11.09
C LEU A 27 14.63 23.52 11.90
N ASP A 28 15.75 23.04 12.45
CA ASP A 28 16.67 23.88 13.22
C ASP A 28 17.38 24.92 12.32
N SER A 29 17.46 24.66 11.02
CA SER A 29 18.04 25.54 10.00
C SER A 29 17.34 25.36 8.64
N PRO A 30 17.45 26.35 7.73
CA PRO A 30 16.99 26.20 6.36
C PRO A 30 17.67 25.03 5.64
N LEU A 31 16.99 24.43 4.66
CA LEU A 31 17.57 23.38 3.82
C LEU A 31 18.81 23.90 3.08
N THR A 32 19.96 23.28 3.35
CA THR A 32 21.24 23.55 2.67
C THR A 32 21.47 22.54 1.56
N GLY A 33 22.43 22.83 0.65
CA GLY A 33 22.84 21.88 -0.39
C GLY A 33 23.30 20.53 0.18
N ASP A 34 24.05 20.54 1.30
CA ASP A 34 24.50 19.32 1.97
C ASP A 34 23.32 18.52 2.53
N LYS A 35 22.31 19.20 3.09
CA LYS A 35 21.11 18.52 3.62
C LYS A 35 20.28 17.88 2.51
N LEU A 36 20.18 18.56 1.36
CA LEU A 36 19.52 18.01 0.17
C LEU A 36 20.28 16.80 -0.40
N ALA A 37 21.62 16.80 -0.33
CA ALA A 37 22.43 15.64 -0.71
C ALA A 37 22.18 14.44 0.22
N GLU A 38 22.14 14.65 1.54
CA GLU A 38 21.79 13.60 2.52
C GLU A 38 20.39 13.02 2.29
N ILE A 39 19.40 13.88 2.01
CA ILE A 39 18.04 13.46 1.66
C ILE A 39 18.03 12.60 0.40
N ARG A 40 18.77 13.03 -0.63
CA ARG A 40 18.88 12.29 -1.88
C ARG A 40 19.51 10.92 -1.66
N ASP A 41 20.59 10.86 -0.89
CA ASP A 41 21.28 9.60 -0.59
C ASP A 41 20.34 8.62 0.15
N LEU A 42 19.59 9.12 1.14
CA LEU A 42 18.58 8.31 1.84
C LEU A 42 17.49 7.79 0.89
N TYR A 43 17.00 8.66 0.00
CA TYR A 43 16.00 8.29 -1.01
C TYR A 43 16.54 7.20 -1.94
N ASP A 44 17.72 7.41 -2.54
CA ASP A 44 18.33 6.52 -3.53
C ASP A 44 18.69 5.15 -2.93
N GLN A 45 19.14 5.10 -1.67
CA GLN A 45 19.62 3.87 -1.03
C GLN A 45 18.53 3.05 -0.35
N VAL A 46 17.49 3.70 0.20
CA VAL A 46 16.51 3.04 1.08
C VAL A 46 15.12 3.03 0.47
N TYR A 47 14.58 4.21 0.15
CA TYR A 47 13.17 4.34 -0.15
C TYR A 47 12.83 4.05 -1.61
N ALA A 48 13.58 4.60 -2.57
CA ALA A 48 13.32 4.38 -3.99
C ALA A 48 13.36 2.87 -4.35
N PRO A 49 14.39 2.08 -3.97
CA PRO A 49 14.41 0.65 -4.28
C PRO A 49 13.25 -0.12 -3.63
N GLY A 50 12.84 0.27 -2.42
CA GLY A 50 11.69 -0.33 -1.73
C GLY A 50 10.37 -0.04 -2.44
N LEU A 51 10.17 1.21 -2.88
CA LEU A 51 9.00 1.63 -3.64
C LEU A 51 8.93 0.94 -5.00
N GLU A 52 10.06 0.82 -5.70
CA GLU A 52 10.16 0.09 -6.96
C GLU A 52 9.84 -1.39 -6.81
N LYS A 53 10.40 -2.05 -5.79
CA LYS A 53 10.09 -3.46 -5.48
C LYS A 53 8.60 -3.62 -5.19
N PHE A 54 7.98 -2.68 -4.47
CA PHE A 54 6.56 -2.78 -4.07
C PHE A 54 5.60 -2.53 -5.23
N PHE A 55 5.81 -1.45 -5.99
CA PHE A 55 4.94 -1.07 -7.12
C PHE A 55 5.33 -1.74 -8.46
N GLU A 56 6.39 -2.54 -8.46
CA GLU A 56 6.96 -3.22 -9.63
C GLU A 56 7.24 -2.27 -10.81
N THR A 57 7.82 -1.11 -10.50
CA THR A 57 8.17 -0.05 -11.45
C THR A 57 9.62 0.35 -11.27
N GLU A 58 10.26 0.90 -12.30
CA GLU A 58 11.58 1.54 -12.23
C GLU A 58 11.47 3.08 -12.15
N TRP A 59 10.28 3.66 -11.97
CA TRP A 59 10.10 5.12 -12.10
C TRP A 59 10.87 5.92 -11.03
N TYR A 60 10.97 5.41 -9.80
CA TYR A 60 11.49 6.16 -8.65
C TYR A 60 13.01 6.41 -8.72
N THR A 61 13.79 5.46 -9.22
CA THR A 61 15.26 5.58 -9.34
C THR A 61 15.70 6.26 -10.64
N LYS A 62 14.80 6.44 -11.60
CA LYS A 62 15.10 7.09 -12.89
C LYS A 62 15.06 8.61 -12.77
N PRO A 63 15.63 9.35 -13.74
CA PRO A 63 15.73 10.81 -13.67
C PRO A 63 14.41 11.52 -13.40
N GLN A 64 13.26 11.00 -13.88
CA GLN A 64 11.96 11.58 -13.59
C GLN A 64 11.58 11.51 -12.10
N GLY A 65 11.80 10.37 -11.43
CA GLY A 65 11.51 10.21 -10.00
C GLY A 65 12.43 11.06 -9.13
N VAL A 66 13.73 11.08 -9.44
CA VAL A 66 14.71 11.94 -8.74
C VAL A 66 14.38 13.42 -8.94
N SER A 67 14.00 13.83 -10.16
CA SER A 67 13.62 15.22 -10.43
C SER A 67 12.35 15.62 -9.67
N ALA A 68 11.38 14.71 -9.54
CA ALA A 68 10.17 14.94 -8.76
C ALA A 68 10.49 15.16 -7.27
N LEU A 69 11.42 14.39 -6.70
CA LEU A 69 11.89 14.59 -5.32
C LEU A 69 12.54 15.97 -5.16
N LEU A 70 13.51 16.31 -6.02
CA LEU A 70 14.26 17.56 -5.93
C LEU A 70 13.37 18.80 -6.12
N ALA A 71 12.30 18.68 -6.92
CA ALA A 71 11.34 19.75 -7.13
C ALA A 71 10.34 19.93 -5.97
N ASN A 72 10.21 18.95 -5.07
CA ASN A 72 9.19 18.96 -4.02
C ASN A 72 9.75 19.43 -2.67
N THR A 73 9.74 20.74 -2.42
CA THR A 73 10.27 21.34 -1.19
C THR A 73 9.61 20.78 0.09
N ALA A 74 8.29 20.56 0.08
CA ALA A 74 7.58 20.06 1.25
C ALA A 74 8.04 18.65 1.68
N ILE A 75 8.29 17.77 0.71
CA ILE A 75 8.81 16.42 0.98
C ILE A 75 10.25 16.50 1.49
N ASN A 76 11.07 17.38 0.91
CA ASN A 76 12.45 17.60 1.38
C ASN A 76 12.47 18.13 2.83
N GLU A 77 11.59 19.05 3.20
CA GLU A 77 11.47 19.54 4.58
C GLU A 77 11.02 18.44 5.54
N MET A 78 10.06 17.62 5.13
CA MET A 78 9.56 16.49 5.91
C MET A 78 10.67 15.43 6.13
N LEU A 79 11.46 15.11 5.10
CA LEU A 79 12.62 14.22 5.21
C LEU A 79 13.73 14.79 6.09
N ALA A 80 14.04 16.09 5.98
CA ALA A 80 14.98 16.75 6.87
C ALA A 80 14.54 16.69 8.34
N GLY A 81 13.26 16.94 8.61
CA GLY A 81 12.68 16.85 9.94
C GLY A 81 12.73 15.42 10.50
N PHE A 82 12.48 14.42 9.65
CA PHE A 82 12.62 13.02 10.00
C PHE A 82 14.08 12.65 10.35
N LEU A 83 15.06 13.03 9.52
CA LEU A 83 16.48 12.83 9.79
C LEU A 83 16.92 13.53 11.10
N GLN A 84 16.44 14.75 11.34
CA GLN A 84 16.69 15.48 12.58
C GLN A 84 16.11 14.75 13.80
N SER A 85 14.90 14.18 13.69
CA SER A 85 14.28 13.39 14.76
C SER A 85 15.11 12.13 15.07
N MET A 86 15.54 11.41 14.04
CA MET A 86 16.38 10.21 14.23
C MET A 86 17.71 10.55 14.88
N ALA A 87 18.37 11.64 14.47
CA ALA A 87 19.65 12.05 15.04
C ALA A 87 19.56 12.45 16.52
N LYS A 88 18.38 12.88 16.99
CA LYS A 88 18.12 13.26 18.40
C LYS A 88 17.62 12.09 19.26
N THR A 89 17.25 10.96 18.65
CA THR A 89 16.67 9.81 19.35
C THR A 89 17.78 8.87 19.85
N ASP A 90 17.84 8.64 21.16
CA ASP A 90 18.72 7.64 21.79
C ASP A 90 18.07 6.24 21.75
N ALA A 91 18.89 5.18 21.80
CA ALA A 91 18.39 3.79 21.84
C ALA A 91 17.49 3.49 23.05
N ASN A 92 17.60 4.25 24.14
CA ASN A 92 16.74 4.12 25.32
C ASN A 92 15.50 5.03 25.27
N ASP A 93 15.40 5.91 24.27
CA ASP A 93 14.26 6.80 24.10
C ASP A 93 13.13 6.12 23.33
N VAL A 94 12.35 5.30 24.04
CA VAL A 94 11.17 4.60 23.49
C VAL A 94 10.17 5.56 22.85
N ALA A 95 9.98 6.75 23.44
CA ALA A 95 9.04 7.74 22.91
C ALA A 95 9.56 8.36 21.61
N GLY A 96 10.85 8.73 21.56
CA GLY A 96 11.51 9.22 20.36
C GLY A 96 11.55 8.19 19.23
N MET A 97 11.77 6.90 19.55
CA MET A 97 11.71 5.81 18.58
C MET A 97 10.30 5.67 18.00
N GLN A 98 9.26 5.70 18.84
CA GLN A 98 7.87 5.63 18.39
C GLN A 98 7.48 6.85 17.55
N TYR A 99 7.94 8.04 17.93
CA TYR A 99 7.71 9.27 17.19
C TYR A 99 8.39 9.23 15.81
N SER A 100 9.65 8.83 15.74
CA SER A 100 10.38 8.66 14.47
C SER A 100 9.74 7.61 13.58
N ALA A 101 9.29 6.48 14.16
CA ALA A 101 8.53 5.47 13.42
C ALA A 101 7.23 6.04 12.84
N ASN A 102 6.51 6.86 13.63
CA ASN A 102 5.31 7.54 13.19
C ASN A 102 5.56 8.55 12.05
N LEU A 103 6.69 9.27 12.08
CA LEU A 103 7.09 10.16 10.98
C LEU A 103 7.45 9.38 9.71
N GLU A 104 8.09 8.22 9.83
CA GLU A 104 8.49 7.42 8.69
C GLU A 104 7.29 6.95 7.84
N PHE A 105 6.11 6.75 8.43
CA PHE A 105 4.89 6.50 7.65
C PHE A 105 4.60 7.61 6.65
N ARG A 106 4.70 8.85 7.14
CA ARG A 106 4.46 10.03 6.33
C ARG A 106 5.54 10.16 5.28
N VAL A 107 6.79 9.87 5.63
CA VAL A 107 7.90 9.78 4.66
C VAL A 107 7.56 8.83 3.52
N VAL A 108 7.22 7.59 3.84
CA VAL A 108 6.95 6.57 2.83
C VAL A 108 5.77 6.96 1.94
N TRP A 109 4.68 7.48 2.51
CA TRP A 109 3.52 7.89 1.73
C TRP A 109 3.77 9.14 0.86
N ASP A 110 4.46 10.14 1.40
CA ASP A 110 4.81 11.36 0.68
C ASP A 110 5.73 11.03 -0.50
N LEU A 111 6.74 10.17 -0.29
CA LEU A 111 7.62 9.68 -1.36
C LEU A 111 6.86 8.86 -2.41
N THR A 112 5.93 8.00 -1.99
CA THR A 112 5.04 7.26 -2.89
C THR A 112 4.24 8.22 -3.79
N SER A 113 3.81 9.35 -3.23
CA SER A 113 2.99 10.34 -3.92
C SER A 113 3.77 11.18 -4.95
N LEU A 114 5.10 11.08 -5.01
CA LEU A 114 5.91 11.77 -6.03
C LEU A 114 5.47 11.42 -7.46
N VAL A 115 5.02 10.19 -7.67
CA VAL A 115 4.58 9.70 -8.98
C VAL A 115 3.36 10.46 -9.53
N TYR A 116 2.60 11.15 -8.67
CA TYR A 116 1.46 11.97 -9.09
C TYR A 116 1.86 13.22 -9.89
N SER A 117 3.15 13.54 -9.95
CA SER A 117 3.70 14.50 -10.92
C SER A 117 3.64 14.00 -12.37
N SER A 118 3.59 12.68 -12.60
CA SER A 118 3.40 12.09 -13.92
C SER A 118 1.98 12.30 -14.42
N GLU A 119 1.78 12.34 -15.74
CA GLU A 119 0.46 12.48 -16.34
C GLU A 119 -0.48 11.31 -15.95
N TYR A 120 -1.77 11.61 -15.77
CA TYR A 120 -2.79 10.57 -15.67
C TYR A 120 -3.21 10.16 -17.06
N LYS A 121 -3.06 8.88 -17.37
CA LYS A 121 -3.53 8.29 -18.61
C LYS A 121 -4.03 6.89 -18.33
N VAL A 122 -5.20 6.53 -18.89
CA VAL A 122 -5.60 5.11 -18.93
C VAL A 122 -4.68 4.42 -19.93
N ASN A 123 -3.90 3.46 -19.45
CA ASN A 123 -2.91 2.81 -20.28
C ASN A 123 -3.59 1.78 -21.18
N ILE A 124 -3.68 2.08 -22.47
CA ILE A 124 -4.18 1.19 -23.51
C ILE A 124 -3.20 1.18 -24.68
N GLY A 125 -2.95 -0.01 -25.24
CA GLY A 125 -2.00 -0.19 -26.32
C GLY A 125 -1.74 -1.66 -26.64
N GLU A 126 -1.08 -1.92 -27.75
CA GLU A 126 -0.64 -3.28 -28.12
C GLU A 126 0.65 -3.67 -27.38
N GLN A 127 1.51 -2.68 -27.10
CA GLN A 127 2.80 -2.88 -26.45
C GLN A 127 2.71 -2.51 -24.98
N LEU A 128 3.33 -3.34 -24.13
CA LEU A 128 3.44 -3.01 -22.71
C LEU A 128 4.27 -1.74 -22.51
N PRO A 129 3.85 -0.87 -21.57
CA PRO A 129 4.64 0.28 -21.16
C PRO A 129 6.04 -0.13 -20.65
N PRO A 130 7.06 0.73 -20.85
CA PRO A 130 8.38 0.53 -20.28
C PRO A 130 8.33 0.44 -18.75
N ALA A 131 9.38 -0.09 -18.14
CA ALA A 131 9.43 -0.32 -16.69
C ALA A 131 9.31 0.96 -15.86
N ASP A 132 9.76 2.08 -16.41
CA ASP A 132 9.78 3.41 -15.80
C ASP A 132 8.66 4.33 -16.31
N ASP A 133 7.64 3.78 -16.98
CA ASP A 133 6.49 4.55 -17.44
C ASP A 133 5.77 5.22 -16.26
N GLY A 134 5.78 6.56 -16.25
CA GLY A 134 5.21 7.34 -15.16
C GLY A 134 3.69 7.24 -15.03
N SER A 135 2.97 7.01 -16.15
CA SER A 135 1.51 6.85 -16.11
C SER A 135 1.15 5.52 -15.46
N GLU A 136 1.82 4.44 -15.83
CA GLU A 136 1.64 3.11 -15.24
C GLU A 136 2.01 3.10 -13.76
N ALA A 137 3.17 3.66 -13.40
CA ALA A 137 3.58 3.79 -12.00
C ALA A 137 2.55 4.58 -11.17
N ARG A 138 2.08 5.72 -11.71
CA ARG A 138 1.02 6.53 -11.09
C ARG A 138 -0.26 5.74 -10.87
N ASN A 139 -0.69 4.99 -11.88
CA ASN A 139 -1.92 4.22 -11.82
C ASN A 139 -1.84 3.08 -10.80
N ARG A 140 -0.68 2.43 -10.64
CA ARG A 140 -0.47 1.39 -9.61
C ARG A 140 -0.54 1.96 -8.20
N VAL A 141 0.02 3.15 -7.98
CA VAL A 141 -0.14 3.88 -6.72
C VAL A 141 -1.61 4.21 -6.47
N ALA A 142 -2.35 4.70 -7.47
CA ALA A 142 -3.78 4.98 -7.33
C ALA A 142 -4.62 3.72 -7.01
N VAL A 143 -4.28 2.58 -7.61
CA VAL A 143 -4.90 1.27 -7.33
C VAL A 143 -4.64 0.87 -5.88
N PHE A 144 -3.40 1.01 -5.40
CA PHE A 144 -3.06 0.73 -4.01
C PHE A 144 -3.73 1.72 -3.03
N GLU A 145 -3.82 3.00 -3.38
CA GLU A 145 -4.54 4.01 -2.59
C GLU A 145 -6.03 3.66 -2.44
N ALA A 146 -6.68 3.26 -3.53
CA ALA A 146 -8.07 2.81 -3.51
C ALA A 146 -8.24 1.52 -2.72
N LEU A 147 -7.27 0.59 -2.81
CA LEU A 147 -7.22 -0.62 -2.00
C LEU A 147 -7.22 -0.25 -0.52
N LEU A 148 -6.27 0.55 -0.06
CA LEU A 148 -6.13 0.97 1.35
C LEU A 148 -7.32 1.78 1.86
N SER A 149 -7.86 2.69 1.05
CA SER A 149 -8.99 3.56 1.44
C SER A 149 -10.33 2.82 1.53
N GLY A 150 -10.37 1.55 1.14
CA GLY A 150 -11.62 0.80 1.03
C GLY A 150 -12.52 1.31 -0.11
N ASP A 151 -11.97 2.08 -1.05
CA ASP A 151 -12.68 2.65 -2.18
C ASP A 151 -12.80 1.65 -3.34
N TYR A 152 -13.59 2.02 -4.33
CA TYR A 152 -13.74 1.27 -5.58
C TYR A 152 -13.26 2.12 -6.75
N LEU A 153 -12.84 1.45 -7.83
CA LEU A 153 -12.50 2.09 -9.08
C LEU A 153 -13.72 2.12 -10.00
N ASP A 154 -13.89 3.20 -10.76
CA ASP A 154 -14.92 3.29 -11.80
C ASP A 154 -14.46 2.58 -13.09
N GLN A 155 -13.18 2.72 -13.42
CA GLN A 155 -12.52 2.06 -14.54
C GLN A 155 -11.15 1.54 -14.12
N ASN A 156 -10.62 0.57 -14.85
CA ASN A 156 -9.27 0.08 -14.63
C ASN A 156 -8.28 0.99 -15.38
N PRO A 157 -7.39 1.71 -14.66
CA PRO A 157 -6.46 2.63 -15.31
C PRO A 157 -5.20 1.93 -15.85
N LEU A 158 -4.96 0.67 -15.47
CA LEU A 158 -3.73 -0.06 -15.78
C LEU A 158 -3.78 -0.73 -17.14
N HIS A 159 -2.59 -0.94 -17.71
CA HIS A 159 -2.48 -1.61 -18.99
C HIS A 159 -2.94 -3.08 -18.90
N PRO A 160 -3.89 -3.53 -19.74
CA PRO A 160 -4.28 -4.94 -19.78
C PRO A 160 -3.10 -5.80 -20.28
N PRO A 161 -2.91 -7.03 -19.75
CA PRO A 161 -1.92 -7.93 -20.31
C PRO A 161 -2.28 -8.26 -21.78
N PRO A 162 -1.31 -8.31 -22.72
CA PRO A 162 -1.60 -8.59 -24.12
C PRO A 162 -2.28 -9.97 -24.28
N PRO A 163 -3.35 -10.11 -25.09
CA PRO A 163 -4.18 -11.32 -25.14
C PRO A 163 -3.43 -12.62 -25.49
N ASN A 164 -2.37 -12.52 -26.29
CA ASN A 164 -1.58 -13.66 -26.77
C ASN A 164 -0.16 -13.70 -26.19
N ALA A 165 0.10 -13.00 -25.08
CA ALA A 165 1.41 -12.99 -24.47
C ALA A 165 1.74 -14.34 -23.79
N ASP A 166 3.02 -14.72 -23.84
CA ASP A 166 3.50 -15.88 -23.08
C ASP A 166 3.40 -15.59 -21.57
N ILE A 167 2.44 -16.24 -20.91
CA ILE A 167 2.13 -16.08 -19.49
C ILE A 167 3.24 -16.55 -18.55
N ARG A 168 4.30 -17.17 -19.07
CA ARG A 168 5.50 -17.54 -18.29
C ARG A 168 6.47 -16.37 -18.15
N LEU A 169 6.34 -15.34 -18.98
CA LEU A 169 7.18 -14.16 -18.89
C LEU A 169 6.81 -13.35 -17.66
N HIS A 170 7.79 -13.13 -16.78
CA HIS A 170 7.61 -12.42 -15.52
C HIS A 170 6.90 -11.06 -15.69
N ARG A 171 7.29 -10.28 -16.70
CA ARG A 171 6.67 -8.97 -17.00
C ARG A 171 5.18 -9.08 -17.36
N ILE A 172 4.77 -10.12 -18.07
CA ILE A 172 3.36 -10.36 -18.41
C ILE A 172 2.54 -10.67 -17.15
N ARG A 173 3.09 -11.51 -16.27
CA ARG A 173 2.48 -11.90 -14.99
C ARG A 173 2.35 -10.70 -14.05
N GLU A 174 3.36 -9.84 -14.03
CA GLU A 174 3.37 -8.57 -13.31
C GLU A 174 2.21 -7.66 -13.71
N PHE A 175 2.09 -7.34 -15.01
CA PHE A 175 0.96 -6.54 -15.51
C PHE A 175 -0.39 -7.21 -15.23
N LYS A 176 -0.47 -8.53 -15.43
CA LYS A 176 -1.71 -9.28 -15.15
C LYS A 176 -2.11 -9.20 -13.68
N PHE A 177 -1.15 -9.28 -12.75
CA PHE A 177 -1.42 -9.18 -11.31
C PHE A 177 -2.02 -7.81 -10.96
N TRP A 178 -1.34 -6.72 -11.36
CA TRP A 178 -1.81 -5.36 -11.12
C TRP A 178 -3.15 -5.08 -11.79
N TYR A 179 -3.32 -5.52 -13.03
CA TYR A 179 -4.59 -5.37 -13.75
C TYR A 179 -5.74 -6.10 -13.05
N LEU A 180 -5.52 -7.34 -12.58
CA LEU A 180 -6.53 -8.09 -11.83
C LEU A 180 -6.85 -7.46 -10.46
N LEU A 181 -5.85 -6.91 -9.77
CA LEU A 181 -6.09 -6.15 -8.54
C LEU A 181 -6.99 -4.94 -8.80
N ALA A 182 -6.76 -4.19 -9.88
CA ALA A 182 -7.64 -3.09 -10.26
C ALA A 182 -9.04 -3.57 -10.67
N GLU A 183 -9.17 -4.68 -11.39
CA GLU A 183 -10.49 -5.28 -11.69
C GLU A 183 -11.24 -5.72 -10.43
N PHE A 184 -10.54 -6.29 -9.44
CA PHE A 184 -11.13 -6.62 -8.13
C PHE A 184 -11.74 -5.37 -7.48
N LEU A 185 -11.04 -4.24 -7.53
CA LEU A 185 -11.50 -2.96 -6.97
C LEU A 185 -12.67 -2.33 -7.74
N ARG A 186 -13.06 -2.86 -8.91
CA ARG A 186 -14.26 -2.41 -9.63
C ARG A 186 -15.52 -3.15 -9.18
N ILE A 187 -15.40 -4.25 -8.44
CA ILE A 187 -16.54 -5.07 -7.99
C ILE A 187 -17.25 -4.41 -6.80
N LYS A 188 -18.10 -3.42 -7.10
CA LYS A 188 -18.98 -2.74 -6.13
C LYS A 188 -20.10 -3.68 -5.68
N ASP A 189 -20.53 -3.57 -4.43
CA ASP A 189 -21.77 -4.21 -3.99
C ASP A 189 -22.95 -3.61 -4.76
N GLN A 190 -23.86 -4.48 -5.21
CA GLN A 190 -25.04 -4.09 -5.97
C GLN A 190 -26.29 -4.60 -5.23
N PRO A 191 -27.34 -3.78 -5.07
CA PRO A 191 -28.55 -4.22 -4.39
C PRO A 191 -29.14 -5.49 -5.01
N GLY A 192 -29.30 -6.54 -4.21
CA GLY A 192 -29.90 -7.82 -4.63
C GLY A 192 -29.00 -8.75 -5.44
N LEU A 193 -27.71 -8.44 -5.61
CA LEU A 193 -26.75 -9.28 -6.32
C LEU A 193 -25.63 -9.76 -5.40
N ASP A 194 -25.39 -11.06 -5.40
CA ASP A 194 -24.25 -11.67 -4.71
C ASP A 194 -23.00 -11.56 -5.59
N MET A 195 -22.10 -10.64 -5.21
CA MET A 195 -20.84 -10.40 -5.91
C MET A 195 -19.70 -11.32 -5.45
N THR A 196 -19.95 -12.21 -4.49
CA THR A 196 -18.93 -13.06 -3.86
C THR A 196 -18.22 -13.95 -4.88
N ARG A 197 -18.97 -14.61 -5.78
CA ARG A 197 -18.38 -15.46 -6.83
C ARG A 197 -17.44 -14.72 -7.76
N GLN A 198 -17.76 -13.47 -8.09
CA GLN A 198 -16.92 -12.64 -8.95
C GLN A 198 -15.62 -12.23 -8.23
N ARG A 199 -15.72 -11.89 -6.94
CA ARG A 199 -14.55 -11.58 -6.10
C ARG A 199 -13.64 -12.80 -5.97
N ASP A 200 -14.20 -13.96 -5.64
CA ASP A 200 -13.46 -15.21 -5.48
C ASP A 200 -12.76 -15.63 -6.77
N TYR A 201 -13.41 -15.46 -7.92
CA TYR A 201 -12.79 -15.73 -9.22
C TYR A 201 -11.56 -14.86 -9.48
N ILE A 202 -11.63 -13.55 -9.22
CA ILE A 202 -10.47 -12.66 -9.40
C ILE A 202 -9.38 -12.96 -8.36
N LEU A 203 -9.74 -13.16 -7.10
CA LEU A 203 -8.78 -13.53 -6.04
C LEU A 203 -8.08 -14.86 -6.35
N GLY A 204 -8.79 -15.84 -6.91
CA GLY A 204 -8.20 -17.09 -7.37
C GLY A 204 -7.13 -16.85 -8.44
N GLN A 205 -7.43 -16.02 -9.45
CA GLN A 205 -6.46 -15.67 -10.49
C GLN A 205 -5.26 -14.88 -9.96
N MET A 206 -5.45 -13.98 -8.99
CA MET A 206 -4.35 -13.23 -8.37
C MET A 206 -3.42 -14.15 -7.57
N ARG A 207 -3.97 -15.16 -6.86
CA ARG A 207 -3.18 -16.12 -6.07
C ARG A 207 -2.18 -16.89 -6.96
N GLU A 208 -2.59 -17.26 -8.16
CA GLU A 208 -1.73 -17.93 -9.14
C GLU A 208 -0.58 -17.04 -9.67
N LEU A 209 -0.59 -15.74 -9.36
CA LEU A 209 0.39 -14.74 -9.81
C LEU A 209 1.25 -14.19 -8.67
N LEU A 210 1.21 -14.80 -7.47
CA LEU A 210 2.05 -14.37 -6.35
C LEU A 210 3.53 -14.60 -6.63
N ASP A 211 3.88 -15.68 -7.33
CA ASP A 211 5.26 -15.98 -7.79
C ASP A 211 6.31 -15.98 -6.66
N GLY A 212 5.90 -16.22 -5.41
CA GLY A 212 6.77 -16.09 -4.23
C GLY A 212 7.27 -14.67 -3.98
N ARG A 213 6.59 -13.65 -4.51
CA ARG A 213 6.91 -12.24 -4.31
C ARG A 213 6.14 -11.70 -3.11
N GLU A 214 6.87 -11.50 -2.02
CA GLU A 214 6.37 -10.97 -0.74
C GLU A 214 5.45 -9.74 -0.89
N ASN A 215 5.80 -8.80 -1.78
CA ASN A 215 5.00 -7.58 -1.99
C ASN A 215 3.64 -7.87 -2.62
N ARG A 216 3.55 -8.89 -3.48
CA ARG A 216 2.28 -9.35 -4.04
C ARG A 216 1.46 -10.07 -2.99
N ASP A 217 2.09 -10.79 -2.06
CA ASP A 217 1.40 -11.43 -0.92
C ASP A 217 0.72 -10.39 -0.02
N VAL A 218 1.35 -9.23 0.19
CA VAL A 218 0.74 -8.08 0.91
C VAL A 218 -0.50 -7.59 0.16
N LEU A 219 -0.37 -7.23 -1.11
CA LEU A 219 -1.48 -6.71 -1.93
C LEU A 219 -2.65 -7.71 -2.02
N TYR A 220 -2.34 -8.99 -2.20
CA TYR A 220 -3.33 -10.08 -2.21
C TYR A 220 -4.03 -10.23 -0.86
N SER A 221 -3.27 -10.24 0.24
CA SER A 221 -3.83 -10.36 1.58
C SER A 221 -4.76 -9.20 1.91
N LEU A 222 -4.42 -7.97 1.51
CA LEU A 222 -5.33 -6.81 1.63
C LEU A 222 -6.63 -7.01 0.83
N ALA A 223 -6.54 -7.53 -0.39
CA ALA A 223 -7.72 -7.81 -1.22
C ALA A 223 -8.61 -8.90 -0.58
N VAL A 224 -8.01 -9.95 0.00
CA VAL A 224 -8.71 -10.99 0.77
C VAL A 224 -9.41 -10.38 1.99
N ILE A 225 -8.71 -9.56 2.78
CA ILE A 225 -9.29 -8.90 3.95
C ILE A 225 -10.48 -8.05 3.53
N ARG A 226 -10.35 -7.26 2.46
CA ARG A 226 -11.46 -6.45 1.94
C ARG A 226 -12.66 -7.26 1.49
N ALA A 227 -12.44 -8.41 0.87
CA ALA A 227 -13.52 -9.26 0.38
C ALA A 227 -14.27 -9.95 1.53
N LEU A 228 -13.56 -10.33 2.59
CA LEU A 228 -14.10 -11.24 3.60
C LEU A 228 -14.45 -10.56 4.92
N ALA A 229 -13.69 -9.55 5.37
CA ALA A 229 -13.90 -8.90 6.66
C ALA A 229 -15.31 -8.34 6.90
N PRO A 230 -16.01 -7.78 5.90
CA PRO A 230 -17.41 -7.32 6.08
C PRO A 230 -18.37 -8.42 6.56
N ASN A 231 -18.08 -9.69 6.25
CA ASN A 231 -18.97 -10.83 6.51
C ASN A 231 -18.77 -11.44 7.92
N PHE A 232 -17.83 -10.93 8.70
CA PHE A 232 -17.47 -11.49 10.01
C PHE A 232 -17.46 -10.42 11.11
N PRO A 233 -17.83 -10.80 12.35
CA PRO A 233 -17.77 -9.87 13.48
C PRO A 233 -16.31 -9.50 13.82
N PRO A 234 -16.06 -8.37 14.50
CA PRO A 234 -14.70 -7.92 14.84
C PRO A 234 -13.87 -8.97 15.60
N ASP A 235 -14.52 -9.77 16.43
CA ASP A 235 -13.94 -10.78 17.33
C ASP A 235 -13.99 -12.21 16.76
N PHE A 236 -14.18 -12.37 15.45
CA PHE A 236 -14.33 -13.68 14.80
C PHE A 236 -13.16 -14.64 15.06
N GLU A 237 -11.96 -14.11 15.32
CA GLU A 237 -10.75 -14.89 15.63
C GLU A 237 -10.88 -15.70 16.93
N SER A 238 -11.71 -15.26 17.88
CA SER A 238 -11.96 -15.95 19.16
C SER A 238 -12.63 -17.32 19.00
N THR A 239 -13.20 -17.59 17.82
CA THR A 239 -13.96 -18.79 17.51
C THR A 239 -13.33 -19.59 16.37
N LEU A 240 -12.02 -19.42 16.15
CA LEU A 240 -11.28 -20.21 15.17
C LEU A 240 -10.95 -21.60 15.72
N PRO A 241 -11.04 -22.66 14.90
CA PRO A 241 -10.58 -23.99 15.28
C PRO A 241 -9.04 -24.04 15.38
N PRO A 242 -8.47 -25.01 16.13
CA PRO A 242 -7.02 -25.17 16.25
C PRO A 242 -6.31 -25.50 14.92
N HIS A 243 -7.01 -26.11 13.98
CA HIS A 243 -6.53 -26.42 12.64
C HIS A 243 -7.34 -25.65 11.61
N LEU A 244 -6.66 -24.84 10.82
CA LEU A 244 -7.27 -23.98 9.81
C LEU A 244 -7.35 -24.72 8.47
N ASP A 245 -8.56 -24.92 7.98
CA ASP A 245 -8.83 -25.32 6.60
C ASP A 245 -8.81 -24.06 5.70
N GLU A 246 -7.90 -24.00 4.72
CA GLU A 246 -7.77 -22.87 3.81
C GLU A 246 -8.98 -22.65 2.89
N SER A 247 -9.86 -23.66 2.75
CA SER A 247 -11.10 -23.53 1.98
C SER A 247 -12.19 -22.76 2.73
N ASP A 248 -12.08 -22.63 4.05
CA ASP A 248 -13.00 -21.85 4.88
C ASP A 248 -12.66 -20.34 4.77
N PRO A 249 -13.60 -19.49 4.31
CA PRO A 249 -13.40 -18.05 4.20
C PRO A 249 -12.97 -17.39 5.52
N LYS A 250 -13.44 -17.90 6.66
CA LYS A 250 -13.08 -17.37 7.98
C LYS A 250 -11.61 -17.61 8.31
N ASN A 251 -11.12 -18.81 8.01
CA ASN A 251 -9.71 -19.17 8.18
C ASN A 251 -8.82 -18.40 7.22
N LYS A 252 -9.25 -18.25 5.95
CA LYS A 252 -8.55 -17.44 4.95
C LYS A 252 -8.41 -15.98 5.37
N LEU A 253 -9.46 -15.39 5.96
CA LEU A 253 -9.42 -14.05 6.53
C LEU A 253 -8.43 -13.96 7.71
N ALA A 254 -8.44 -14.94 8.61
CA ALA A 254 -7.53 -14.98 9.75
C ALA A 254 -6.06 -15.04 9.31
N VAL A 255 -5.74 -15.89 8.33
CA VAL A 255 -4.39 -16.01 7.75
C VAL A 255 -3.95 -14.69 7.12
N ALA A 256 -4.80 -14.06 6.31
CA ALA A 256 -4.48 -12.78 5.67
C ALA A 256 -4.27 -11.65 6.70
N ARG A 257 -5.13 -11.56 7.73
CA ARG A 257 -4.97 -10.57 8.82
C ARG A 257 -3.67 -10.77 9.57
N LYS A 258 -3.38 -12.01 9.96
CA LYS A 258 -2.14 -12.36 10.67
C LYS A 258 -0.92 -12.02 9.83
N PHE A 259 -0.90 -12.39 8.56
CA PHE A 259 0.20 -12.06 7.65
C PHE A 259 0.48 -10.55 7.59
N ILE A 260 -0.55 -9.73 7.44
CA ILE A 260 -0.40 -8.27 7.41
C ILE A 260 0.05 -7.70 8.75
N GLN A 261 -0.44 -8.25 9.87
CA GLN A 261 0.05 -7.86 11.20
C GLN A 261 1.51 -8.23 11.38
N ASP A 262 1.92 -9.45 11.02
CA ASP A 262 3.29 -9.90 11.14
C ASP A 262 4.21 -9.01 10.28
N GLU A 263 3.88 -8.76 9.00
CA GLU A 263 4.61 -7.84 8.12
C GLU A 263 4.69 -6.41 8.65
N SER A 264 3.72 -5.98 9.45
CA SER A 264 3.76 -4.65 10.09
C SER A 264 4.76 -4.57 11.25
N GLN A 265 5.17 -5.71 11.81
CA GLN A 265 6.07 -5.79 12.97
C GLN A 265 7.48 -6.29 12.62
N VAL A 266 7.69 -6.88 11.43
CA VAL A 266 8.98 -7.43 11.01
C VAL A 266 10.04 -6.32 10.95
N THR A 267 11.06 -6.41 11.80
CA THR A 267 12.21 -5.48 11.83
C THR A 267 13.39 -5.93 10.95
N GLY A 268 13.26 -7.03 10.18
CA GLY A 268 14.29 -7.49 9.25
C GLY A 268 13.79 -8.49 8.20
N GLY A 269 14.17 -8.28 6.93
CA GLY A 269 13.79 -9.12 5.78
C GLY A 269 13.00 -8.34 4.71
N THR A 270 11.98 -7.59 5.12
CA THR A 270 11.19 -6.70 4.27
C THR A 270 11.69 -5.25 4.32
N THR A 271 11.61 -4.51 3.20
CA THR A 271 12.04 -3.10 3.16
C THR A 271 11.17 -2.24 4.08
N ASN A 272 11.70 -1.13 4.62
CA ASN A 272 10.94 -0.19 5.45
C ASN A 272 9.61 0.25 4.80
N VAL A 273 9.58 0.33 3.46
CA VAL A 273 8.37 0.65 2.67
C VAL A 273 7.24 -0.35 2.90
N VAL A 274 7.52 -1.64 2.75
CA VAL A 274 6.52 -2.73 2.87
C VAL A 274 5.95 -2.74 4.28
N ARG A 275 6.83 -2.64 5.29
CA ARG A 275 6.42 -2.57 6.69
C ARG A 275 5.46 -1.41 6.94
N ARG A 276 5.79 -0.19 6.48
CA ARG A 276 4.90 0.98 6.65
C ARG A 276 3.58 0.84 5.92
N PHE A 277 3.56 0.22 4.75
CA PHE A 277 2.32 -0.09 4.04
C PHE A 277 1.47 -1.15 4.76
N SER A 278 2.08 -2.19 5.31
CA SER A 278 1.40 -3.19 6.14
C SER A 278 0.84 -2.55 7.42
N GLU A 279 1.60 -1.66 8.08
CA GLU A 279 1.11 -0.89 9.23
C GLU A 279 -0.08 0.02 8.85
N LEU A 280 -0.09 0.65 7.67
CA LEU A 280 -1.27 1.39 7.17
C LEU A 280 -2.47 0.48 6.91
N ALA A 281 -2.23 -0.72 6.37
CA ALA A 281 -3.27 -1.72 6.16
C ALA A 281 -3.87 -2.22 7.47
N VAL A 282 -3.06 -2.39 8.52
CA VAL A 282 -3.54 -2.69 9.88
C VAL A 282 -4.50 -1.60 10.35
N ARG A 283 -4.15 -0.31 10.20
CA ARG A 283 -5.03 0.81 10.56
C ARG A 283 -6.33 0.79 9.76
N ALA A 284 -6.24 0.56 8.46
CA ALA A 284 -7.37 0.54 7.56
C ALA A 284 -8.35 -0.62 7.85
N PHE A 285 -7.85 -1.83 8.14
CA PHE A 285 -8.70 -3.03 8.10
C PHE A 285 -8.64 -3.94 9.33
N ILE A 286 -7.77 -3.71 10.30
CA ILE A 286 -7.60 -4.63 11.42
C ILE A 286 -7.84 -3.90 12.74
N VAL A 287 -6.98 -2.95 13.09
CA VAL A 287 -7.11 -2.12 14.29
C VAL A 287 -6.74 -0.67 13.96
N PRO A 288 -7.67 0.29 14.03
CA PRO A 288 -9.08 0.12 14.44
C PRO A 288 -9.98 -0.50 13.37
N GLY A 289 -9.49 -0.67 12.13
CA GLY A 289 -10.30 -1.18 11.03
C GLY A 289 -11.23 -0.12 10.41
N SER A 290 -10.73 1.11 10.28
CA SER A 290 -11.51 2.30 9.86
C SER A 290 -12.25 2.16 8.52
N ASN A 291 -11.79 1.25 7.66
CA ASN A 291 -12.28 1.07 6.29
C ASN A 291 -13.07 -0.24 6.10
N ILE A 292 -13.43 -0.94 7.18
CA ILE A 292 -14.40 -2.04 7.12
C ILE A 292 -15.81 -1.46 7.28
N VAL A 293 -16.62 -1.59 6.22
CA VAL A 293 -18.07 -1.38 6.31
C VAL A 293 -18.71 -2.76 6.50
N ARG A 294 -19.25 -3.01 7.68
CA ARG A 294 -20.03 -4.22 7.96
C ARG A 294 -21.47 -3.97 7.54
N THR A 295 -22.02 -4.92 6.78
CA THR A 295 -23.44 -5.00 6.41
C THR A 295 -24.24 -5.69 7.50
#